data_AF-A0A0C2JDX7-F1
#
_entry.id   AF-A0A0C2JDX7-F1
#
_cell.length_a   1.000
_cell.length_b   1.000
_cell.length_c   1.000
_cell.angle_alpha   90.00
_cell.angle_beta   90.00
_cell.angle_gamma   90.00
#
_symmetry.space_group_name_H-M   'P 1'
#
loop_
_entity.id
_entity.type
_entity.pdbx_description
1 polymer ?
#
loop_
_entity_poly.entity_id
_entity_poly.type
_entity_poly.pdbx_seq_one_letter_code
_entity_poly.pdbx_strand_id
1 'polypeptide(L)'
;MSGHQSPDPLLDQMIRVDHSGEAAAVEIYRGQMFWLAATEHGDQIHSMFKNELDHIKVMEKLIDKHNVRPSYLLPLWRFLGLSLGLGSGVFGHQASMGVTVMVENVIMDHYHE
;
A
#
# COMPACT_ATOMS: atom_id res chain seq x y z
N MET A 1 39.72 -5.40 -3.16
CA MET A 1 38.80 -6.56 -3.14
C MET A 1 37.49 -6.09 -2.52
N SER A 2 36.60 -5.48 -3.31
CA SER A 2 35.27 -5.11 -2.86
C SER A 2 34.35 -6.30 -3.10
N GLY A 3 33.95 -6.98 -2.02
CA GLY A 3 33.01 -8.09 -2.07
C GLY A 3 31.69 -7.63 -2.65
N HIS A 4 31.47 -7.91 -3.93
CA HIS A 4 30.15 -7.86 -4.53
C HIS A 4 29.37 -9.03 -3.89
N GLN A 5 28.67 -8.74 -2.79
CA GLN A 5 27.69 -9.68 -2.26
C GLN A 5 26.62 -9.81 -3.35
N SER A 6 26.45 -11.03 -3.85
CA SER A 6 25.35 -11.39 -4.74
C SER A 6 24.04 -10.86 -4.13
N PRO A 7 23.09 -10.34 -4.94
CA PRO A 7 21.81 -9.87 -4.42
C PRO A 7 21.17 -10.97 -3.58
N ASP A 8 20.80 -10.66 -2.33
CA ASP A 8 20.13 -11.60 -1.46
C ASP A 8 18.74 -11.89 -2.05
N PRO A 9 18.49 -13.12 -2.54
CA PRO A 9 17.22 -13.47 -3.18
C PRO A 9 16.01 -13.26 -2.26
N LEU A 10 16.21 -13.36 -0.94
CA LEU A 10 15.16 -13.12 0.05
C LEU A 10 14.84 -11.63 0.14
N LEU A 11 15.86 -10.77 0.21
CA LEU A 11 15.69 -9.31 0.21
C LEU A 11 14.97 -8.82 -1.06
N ASP A 12 15.38 -9.33 -2.22
CA ASP A 12 14.74 -9.02 -3.51
C ASP A 12 13.25 -9.41 -3.53
N GLN A 13 12.91 -10.55 -2.90
CA GLN A 13 11.53 -11.01 -2.79
C GLN A 13 10.72 -10.12 -1.84
N MET A 14 11.25 -9.80 -0.66
CA MET A 14 10.59 -8.93 0.31
C MET A 14 10.30 -7.56 -0.28
N ILE A 15 11.30 -6.86 -0.83
CA ILE A 15 11.13 -5.53 -1.43
C ILE A 15 10.04 -5.54 -2.52
N ARG A 16 9.98 -6.59 -3.34
CA ARG A 16 9.00 -6.70 -4.43
C ARG A 16 7.58 -6.98 -3.91
N VAL A 17 7.44 -7.80 -2.87
CA VAL A 17 6.15 -8.10 -2.23
C VAL A 17 5.64 -6.86 -1.53
N ASP A 18 6.46 -6.22 -0.70
CA ASP A 18 6.11 -5.02 0.06
C ASP A 18 5.72 -3.88 -0.88
N HIS A 19 6.51 -3.62 -1.94
CA HIS A 19 6.16 -2.62 -2.94
C HIS A 19 4.81 -2.90 -3.63
N SER A 20 4.47 -4.17 -3.85
CA SER A 20 3.17 -4.55 -4.42
C SER A 20 2.03 -4.31 -3.43
N GLY A 21 2.28 -4.55 -2.14
CA GLY A 21 1.35 -4.24 -1.05
C GLY A 21 1.07 -2.75 -0.93
N GLU A 22 2.13 -1.93 -0.85
CA GLU A 22 2.02 -0.46 -0.81
C GLU A 22 1.28 0.09 -2.03
N ALA A 23 1.55 -0.45 -3.22
CA ALA A 23 0.87 -0.03 -4.44
C ALA A 23 -0.62 -0.38 -4.44
N ALA A 24 -1.01 -1.51 -3.84
CA ALA A 24 -2.41 -1.86 -3.66
C ALA A 24 -3.08 -0.97 -2.58
N ALA A 25 -2.39 -0.70 -1.47
CA ALA A 25 -2.87 0.16 -0.40
C ALA A 25 -3.21 1.57 -0.91
N VAL A 26 -2.30 2.21 -1.66
CA VAL A 26 -2.54 3.51 -2.30
C VAL A 26 -3.85 3.52 -3.11
N GLU A 27 -4.14 2.45 -3.84
CA GLU A 27 -5.35 2.35 -4.65
C GLU A 27 -6.61 2.04 -3.82
N ILE A 28 -6.50 1.31 -2.70
CA ILE A 28 -7.59 1.13 -1.73
C ILE A 28 -8.01 2.49 -1.17
N TYR A 29 -7.07 3.27 -0.64
CA TYR A 29 -7.37 4.59 -0.10
C TYR A 29 -7.91 5.54 -1.16
N ARG A 30 -7.38 5.49 -2.38
CA ARG A 30 -7.93 6.24 -3.52
C ARG A 30 -9.40 5.87 -3.78
N GLY A 31 -9.74 4.58 -3.75
CA GLY A 31 -11.12 4.10 -3.90
C GLY A 31 -12.02 4.57 -2.77
N GLN A 32 -11.54 4.52 -1.52
CA GLN A 32 -12.31 4.97 -0.35
C GLN A 32 -12.55 6.48 -0.34
N MET A 33 -11.59 7.28 -0.83
CA MET A 33 -11.74 8.73 -0.96
C MET A 33 -12.96 9.13 -1.79
N PHE A 34 -13.35 8.33 -2.79
CA PHE A 34 -14.55 8.59 -3.59
C PHE A 34 -15.81 8.75 -2.73
N TRP A 35 -15.91 7.98 -1.65
CA TRP A 35 -17.06 7.99 -0.75
C TRP A 35 -16.85 8.90 0.46
N LEU A 36 -15.64 8.94 1.01
CA LEU A 36 -15.37 9.54 2.31
C LEU A 36 -14.88 10.98 2.25
N ALA A 37 -14.29 11.44 1.13
CA ALA A 37 -13.66 12.75 1.04
C ALA A 37 -14.63 13.93 1.30
N ALA A 38 -15.91 13.76 0.99
CA ALA A 38 -16.96 14.77 1.20
C ALA A 38 -17.76 14.59 2.51
N THR A 39 -17.33 13.67 3.38
CA THR A 39 -17.96 13.41 4.68
C THR A 39 -17.17 14.04 5.81
N GLU A 40 -17.64 13.92 7.06
CA GLU A 40 -16.90 14.36 8.25
C GLU A 40 -15.54 13.65 8.44
N HIS A 41 -15.31 12.54 7.74
CA HIS A 41 -14.05 11.78 7.74
C HIS A 41 -13.10 12.16 6.59
N GLY A 42 -13.42 13.19 5.81
CA GLY A 42 -12.63 13.62 4.66
C GLY A 42 -11.17 13.90 5.00
N ASP A 43 -10.93 14.69 6.06
CA ASP A 43 -9.57 15.05 6.48
C ASP A 43 -8.75 13.83 6.89
N GLN A 44 -9.38 12.88 7.59
CA GLN A 44 -8.75 11.64 8.01
C GLN A 44 -8.33 10.79 6.80
N ILE A 45 -9.26 10.52 5.86
CA ILE A 45 -8.94 9.68 4.70
C ILE A 45 -7.88 10.35 3.79
N HIS A 46 -7.87 11.68 3.69
CA HIS A 46 -6.82 12.42 3.00
C HIS A 46 -5.45 12.28 3.66
N SER A 47 -5.38 12.35 4.99
CA SER A 47 -4.13 12.15 5.73
C SER A 47 -3.60 10.73 5.54
N MET A 48 -4.47 9.72 5.62
CA MET A 48 -4.08 8.32 5.45
C MET A 48 -3.58 8.05 4.03
N PHE A 49 -4.29 8.53 3.02
CA PHE A 49 -3.85 8.44 1.62
C PHE A 49 -2.46 9.09 1.41
N LYS A 50 -2.21 10.23 2.06
CA LYS A 50 -0.90 10.89 1.99
C LYS A 50 0.21 10.05 2.61
N ASN A 51 -0.04 9.37 3.74
CA ASN A 51 0.93 8.49 4.36
C ASN A 51 1.32 7.33 3.43
N GLU A 52 0.34 6.70 2.77
CA GLU A 52 0.63 5.63 1.82
C GLU A 52 1.41 6.12 0.58
N LEU A 53 1.17 7.35 0.14
CA LEU A 53 1.99 7.97 -0.90
C LEU A 53 3.45 8.17 -0.45
N ASP A 54 3.71 8.33 0.84
CA ASP A 54 5.07 8.42 1.37
C ASP A 54 5.68 7.01 1.54
N HIS A 55 4.92 6.00 1.94
CA HIS A 55 5.37 4.61 1.99
C HIS A 55 5.78 4.08 0.61
N ILE A 56 4.95 4.25 -0.42
CA ILE A 56 5.30 3.78 -1.76
C ILE A 56 6.56 4.45 -2.30
N LYS A 57 6.82 5.73 -1.99
CA LYS A 57 8.07 6.42 -2.36
C LYS A 57 9.28 5.81 -1.68
N VAL A 58 9.16 5.35 -0.43
CA VAL A 58 10.24 4.63 0.25
C VAL A 58 10.51 3.32 -0.47
N MET A 59 9.46 2.59 -0.83
CA MET A 59 9.60 1.32 -1.57
C MET A 59 10.20 1.50 -2.97
N GLU A 60 9.82 2.54 -3.70
CA GLU A 60 10.42 2.89 -5.00
C GLU A 60 11.93 3.17 -4.86
N LYS A 61 12.35 3.89 -3.81
CA LYS A 61 13.77 4.11 -3.51
C LYS A 61 14.49 2.80 -3.18
N LEU A 62 13.85 1.87 -2.49
CA LEU A 62 14.43 0.56 -2.17
C LEU A 62 14.57 -0.31 -3.43
N ILE A 63 13.57 -0.29 -4.31
CA ILE A 63 13.62 -0.92 -5.63
C ILE A 63 14.83 -0.42 -6.42
N ASP A 64 15.02 0.89 -6.50
CA ASP A 64 16.15 1.49 -7.23
C ASP A 64 17.49 1.17 -6.56
N LYS A 65 17.57 1.32 -5.24
CA LYS A 65 18.79 1.08 -4.46
C LYS A 65 19.29 -0.37 -4.58
N HIS A 66 18.37 -1.33 -4.58
CA HIS A 66 18.69 -2.75 -4.61
C HIS A 66 18.57 -3.36 -6.02
N ASN A 67 18.23 -2.55 -7.04
CA ASN A 67 18.02 -2.99 -8.43
C ASN A 67 16.99 -4.13 -8.54
N VAL A 68 15.95 -4.08 -7.70
CA VAL A 68 14.89 -5.08 -7.64
C VAL A 68 13.93 -4.84 -8.78
N ARG A 69 13.50 -5.89 -9.48
CA ARG A 69 12.43 -5.75 -10.47
C ARG A 69 11.06 -5.68 -9.78
N PRO A 70 10.20 -4.69 -10.10
CA PRO A 70 8.82 -4.68 -9.65
C PRO A 70 8.06 -5.93 -10.09
N SER A 71 6.97 -6.24 -9.39
CA SER A 71 6.11 -7.38 -9.75
C SER A 71 5.46 -7.17 -11.12
N TYR A 72 5.45 -8.19 -11.98
CA TYR A 72 4.67 -8.18 -13.22
C TYR A 72 3.16 -8.10 -12.97
N LEU A 73 2.70 -8.56 -11.81
CA LEU A 73 1.30 -8.51 -11.40
C LEU A 73 0.93 -7.17 -10.75
N LEU A 74 1.85 -6.19 -10.68
CA LEU A 74 1.58 -4.88 -10.09
C LEU A 74 0.33 -4.19 -10.66
N PRO A 75 0.05 -4.21 -11.98
CA PRO A 75 -1.18 -3.63 -12.51
C PRO A 75 -2.45 -4.33 -11.99
N LEU A 76 -2.38 -5.66 -11.80
CA LEU A 76 -3.48 -6.43 -11.22
C LEU A 76 -3.71 -6.05 -9.75
N TRP A 77 -2.64 -5.93 -8.96
CA TRP A 77 -2.74 -5.53 -7.55
C TRP A 77 -3.33 -4.14 -7.37
N ARG A 78 -2.92 -3.18 -8.20
CA ARG A 78 -3.51 -1.83 -8.22
C ARG A 78 -5.00 -1.85 -8.55
N PHE A 79 -5.38 -2.63 -9.57
CA PHE A 79 -6.78 -2.77 -9.96
C PHE A 79 -7.63 -3.39 -8.84
N LEU A 80 -7.14 -4.45 -8.20
CA LEU A 80 -7.81 -5.09 -7.08
C LEU A 80 -7.94 -4.16 -5.87
N GLY A 81 -6.88 -3.39 -5.56
CA GLY A 81 -6.90 -2.40 -4.50
C GLY A 81 -7.97 -1.33 -4.73
N LEU A 82 -8.01 -0.73 -5.91
CA LEU A 82 -9.04 0.25 -6.27
C LEU A 82 -10.45 -0.34 -6.18
N SER A 83 -10.64 -1.55 -6.72
CA SER A 83 -11.93 -2.23 -6.70
C SER A 83 -12.41 -2.51 -5.27
N LEU A 84 -11.48 -2.90 -4.38
CA LEU A 84 -11.77 -3.13 -2.98
C LEU A 84 -12.14 -1.83 -2.26
N GLY A 85 -11.38 -0.75 -2.46
CA GLY A 85 -11.66 0.55 -1.84
C GLY A 85 -12.99 1.17 -2.29
N LEU A 86 -13.32 1.05 -3.57
CA LEU A 86 -14.64 1.48 -4.09
C LEU A 86 -15.76 0.58 -3.55
N GLY A 87 -15.54 -0.74 -3.52
CA GLY A 87 -16.51 -1.72 -3.03
C GLY A 87 -16.80 -1.59 -1.54
N SER A 88 -15.81 -1.23 -0.72
CA SER A 88 -15.99 -1.05 0.72
C SER A 88 -16.93 0.12 1.07
N GLY A 89 -16.97 1.15 0.22
CA GLY A 89 -17.87 2.29 0.40
C GLY A 89 -19.34 2.01 0.12
N VAL A 90 -19.64 0.98 -0.69
CA VAL A 90 -21.02 0.56 -1.00
C VAL A 90 -21.76 0.09 0.26
N PHE A 91 -21.03 -0.44 1.24
CA PHE A 91 -21.58 -0.93 2.51
C PHE A 91 -21.55 0.13 3.63
N GLY A 92 -21.28 1.39 3.30
CA GLY A 92 -21.28 2.52 4.21
C GLY A 92 -19.96 2.75 4.95
N HIS A 93 -19.95 3.80 5.80
CA HIS A 93 -18.78 4.26 6.53
C HIS A 93 -18.14 3.17 7.40
N GLN A 94 -18.94 2.37 8.11
CA GLN A 94 -18.42 1.31 8.99
C GLN A 94 -17.71 0.19 8.24
N ALA A 95 -18.15 -0.15 7.02
CA ALA A 95 -17.46 -1.13 6.18
C ALA A 95 -16.18 -0.56 5.58
N SER A 96 -16.18 0.73 5.21
CA SER A 96 -14.97 1.42 4.75
C SER A 96 -13.91 1.51 5.86
N MET A 97 -14.31 1.94 7.06
CA MET A 97 -13.43 1.97 8.22
C MET A 97 -13.03 0.57 8.69
N GLY A 98 -13.90 -0.45 8.54
CA GLY A 98 -13.55 -1.84 8.84
C GLY A 98 -12.48 -2.39 7.90
N VAL A 99 -12.53 -2.05 6.62
CA VAL A 99 -11.45 -2.37 5.66
C VAL A 99 -10.18 -1.59 5.99
N THR A 100 -10.29 -0.31 6.35
CA THR A 100 -9.15 0.51 6.78
C THR A 100 -8.49 -0.08 8.03
N VAL A 101 -9.25 -0.39 9.08
CA VAL A 101 -8.75 -1.04 10.31
C VAL A 101 -8.18 -2.43 10.02
N MET A 102 -8.73 -3.17 9.07
CA MET A 102 -8.20 -4.48 8.69
C MET A 102 -6.88 -4.36 7.91
N VAL A 103 -6.77 -3.39 7.00
CA VAL A 103 -5.52 -3.05 6.30
C VAL A 103 -4.47 -2.56 7.31
N GLU A 104 -4.83 -1.63 8.20
CA GLU A 104 -3.96 -1.14 9.27
C GLU A 104 -3.54 -2.26 10.21
N ASN A 105 -4.43 -3.19 10.60
CA ASN A 105 -4.04 -4.32 11.46
C ASN A 105 -3.09 -5.30 10.76
N VAL A 106 -3.26 -5.52 9.46
CA VAL A 106 -2.31 -6.33 8.66
C VAL A 106 -0.97 -5.60 8.51
N ILE A 107 -0.97 -4.26 8.55
CA ILE A 107 0.24 -3.41 8.51
C ILE A 107 0.87 -3.25 9.91
N MET A 108 0.08 -3.25 11.00
CA MET A 108 0.50 -2.95 12.38
C MET A 108 1.24 -4.11 13.03
N ASP A 109 1.18 -5.32 12.47
CA ASP A 109 2.12 -6.40 12.79
C ASP A 109 3.56 -6.12 12.28
N HIS A 110 3.83 -4.91 11.73
CA HIS A 110 5.18 -4.46 11.33
C HIS A 110 5.71 -3.21 12.06
N TYR A 111 5.01 -2.63 13.05
CA TYR A 111 5.52 -1.47 13.81
C TYR A 111 5.18 -1.51 15.30
N HIS A 112 5.63 -2.56 15.99
CA HIS A 112 6.02 -2.46 17.40
C HIS A 112 7.55 -2.48 17.50
N GLU A 113 8.20 -1.46 16.93
CA GLU A 113 9.49 -0.89 17.37
C GLU A 113 9.49 0.63 17.15
#